data_AF-R6FMJ8-F1
#
_entry.id   AF-R6FMJ8-F1
#
_cell.length_a   1.000
_cell.length_b   1.000
_cell.length_c   1.000
_cell.angle_alpha   90.00
_cell.angle_beta   90.00
_cell.angle_gamma   90.00
#
_symmetry.space_group_name_H-M   'P 1'
#
loop_
_entity.id
_entity.type
_entity.pdbx_description
1 polymer ?
#
loop_
_entity_poly.entity_id
_entity_poly.type
_entity_poly.pdbx_seq_one_letter_code
_entity_poly.pdbx_strand_id
1 'polypeptide(L)'
;MQTLLTDIELDIQELKCVMQAVEQGNNPALREVARRNIRQMQARLSELERLLDETTATTSVETVAVAEAVPAAEPVTHETPVEADLEEPVPTPVVVPVFQEEPAEPAPAEEQVHVPVEEVVPTVQPTSILAERIRPATDLRHAISLNDAFRFTRELFKGDGARMNEVVEQLGNAATLDEALRIFYSTVVPDEENEATADFIELLKKYFS
;
A
#
# COMPACT_ATOMS: atom_id res chain seq x y z
N MET A 1 -11.75 9.40 17.68
CA MET A 1 -10.76 8.62 16.91
C MET A 1 -11.28 8.26 15.52
N GLN A 2 -12.41 7.57 15.36
CA GLN A 2 -12.90 7.15 14.03
C GLN A 2 -13.09 8.31 13.04
N THR A 3 -13.71 9.42 13.46
CA THR A 3 -13.87 10.62 12.62
C THR A 3 -12.52 11.20 12.18
N LEU A 4 -11.54 11.25 13.10
CA LEU A 4 -10.19 11.73 12.80
C LEU A 4 -9.48 10.84 11.77
N LEU A 5 -9.68 9.51 11.83
CA LEU A 5 -9.15 8.58 10.84
C LEU A 5 -9.79 8.79 9.46
N THR A 6 -11.12 8.96 9.40
CA THR A 6 -11.82 9.28 8.14
C THR A 6 -11.36 10.60 7.54
N ASP A 7 -11.13 11.60 8.39
CA ASP A 7 -10.61 12.91 8.02
C ASP A 7 -9.18 12.82 7.44
N ILE A 8 -8.30 12.02 8.05
CA ILE A 8 -6.94 11.77 7.55
C ILE A 8 -6.99 11.02 6.21
N GLU A 9 -7.89 10.04 6.05
CA GLU A 9 -8.08 9.34 4.79
C GLU A 9 -8.46 10.32 3.66
N LEU A 10 -9.39 11.24 3.95
CA LEU A 10 -9.77 12.28 3.01
C LEU A 10 -8.59 13.19 2.64
N ASP A 11 -7.80 13.64 3.62
CA ASP A 11 -6.61 14.47 3.37
C ASP A 11 -5.61 13.76 2.44
N ILE A 12 -5.39 12.45 2.64
CA ILE A 12 -4.49 11.65 1.78
C ILE A 12 -5.03 11.61 0.34
N GLN A 13 -6.33 11.42 0.16
CA GLN A 13 -6.96 11.41 -1.16
C GLN A 13 -6.85 12.78 -1.85
N GLU A 14 -7.10 13.86 -1.11
CA GLU A 14 -6.91 15.24 -1.60
C GLU A 14 -5.46 15.51 -1.98
N LEU A 15 -4.50 15.11 -1.14
CA LEU A 15 -3.07 15.28 -1.40
C LEU A 15 -2.67 14.54 -2.67
N LYS A 16 -3.13 13.30 -2.86
CA LYS A 16 -2.85 12.53 -4.07
C LYS A 16 -3.34 13.25 -5.33
N CYS A 17 -4.56 13.79 -5.29
CA CYS A 17 -5.12 14.56 -6.39
C CYS A 17 -4.31 15.82 -6.70
N VAL A 18 -3.96 16.58 -5.66
CA VAL A 18 -3.14 17.81 -5.81
C VAL A 18 -1.74 17.47 -6.34
N MET A 19 -1.10 16.42 -5.82
CA MET A 19 0.23 15.99 -6.25
C MET A 19 0.24 15.56 -7.72
N GLN A 20 -0.75 14.82 -8.17
CA GLN A 20 -0.90 14.46 -9.57
C GLN A 20 -1.03 15.71 -10.48
N ALA A 21 -1.76 16.73 -10.03
CA ALA A 21 -1.87 18.00 -10.74
C ALA A 21 -0.56 18.82 -10.73
N VAL A 22 0.24 18.73 -9.66
CA VAL A 22 1.58 19.34 -9.57
C VAL A 22 2.58 18.64 -10.49
N GLU A 23 2.50 17.31 -10.65
CA GLU A 23 3.35 16.56 -11.57
C GLU A 23 3.05 16.88 -13.04
N GLN A 24 1.78 17.10 -13.37
CA GLN A 24 1.33 17.45 -14.72
C GLN A 24 1.58 18.90 -15.10
N GLY A 25 1.85 19.79 -14.14
CA GLY A 25 2.02 21.22 -14.42
C GLY A 25 2.81 21.96 -13.36
N ASN A 26 3.70 22.86 -13.78
CA ASN A 26 4.51 23.66 -12.88
C ASN A 26 3.74 24.87 -12.32
N ASN A 27 2.61 24.62 -11.64
CA ASN A 27 1.79 25.65 -11.01
C ASN A 27 2.22 25.89 -9.55
N PRO A 28 2.78 27.06 -9.20
CA PRO A 28 3.24 27.34 -7.83
C PRO A 28 2.10 27.36 -6.81
N ALA A 29 0.87 27.71 -7.21
CA ALA A 29 -0.27 27.72 -6.29
C ALA A 29 -0.64 26.30 -5.83
N LEU A 30 -0.59 25.30 -6.73
CA LEU A 30 -0.83 23.90 -6.36
C LEU A 30 0.23 23.36 -5.40
N ARG A 31 1.49 23.82 -5.53
CA ARG A 31 2.56 23.47 -4.59
C ARG A 31 2.31 24.04 -3.20
N GLU A 32 1.77 25.25 -3.11
CA GLU A 32 1.36 25.83 -1.82
C GLU A 32 0.16 25.09 -1.21
N VAL A 33 -0.82 24.69 -2.02
CA VAL A 33 -1.95 23.88 -1.57
C VAL A 33 -1.48 22.52 -1.06
N ALA A 34 -0.59 21.83 -1.79
CA ALA A 34 0.00 20.56 -1.35
C ALA A 34 0.72 20.72 -0.01
N ARG A 35 1.55 21.77 0.14
CA ARG A 35 2.22 22.08 1.41
C ARG A 35 1.23 22.36 2.54
N ARG A 36 0.10 23.03 2.27
CA ARG A 36 -0.94 23.28 3.27
C ARG A 36 -1.62 22.00 3.70
N ASN A 37 -2.00 21.15 2.75
CA ASN A 37 -2.66 19.88 3.02
C ASN A 37 -1.74 18.95 3.83
N ILE A 38 -0.45 18.86 3.50
CA ILE A 38 0.53 18.10 4.30
C ILE A 38 0.56 18.57 5.76
N ARG A 39 0.57 19.88 6.02
CA ARG A 39 0.56 20.42 7.38
C ARG A 39 -0.74 20.10 8.13
N GLN A 40 -1.87 20.11 7.44
CA GLN A 40 -3.16 19.73 8.00
C GLN A 40 -3.16 18.25 8.42
N MET A 41 -2.67 17.36 7.54
CA MET A 41 -2.55 15.94 7.84
C MET A 41 -1.60 15.70 9.03
N GLN A 42 -0.46 16.42 9.09
CA GLN A 42 0.44 16.38 10.25
C GLN A 42 -0.26 16.78 11.55
N ALA A 43 -1.05 17.87 11.55
CA ALA A 43 -1.78 18.30 12.72
C ALA A 43 -2.79 17.24 13.21
N ARG A 44 -3.48 16.58 12.28
CA ARG A 44 -4.42 15.49 12.60
C ARG A 44 -3.71 14.23 13.11
N LEU A 45 -2.54 13.90 12.56
CA LEU A 45 -1.70 12.81 13.08
C LEU A 45 -1.21 13.11 14.50
N SER A 46 -0.77 14.34 14.78
CA SER A 46 -0.40 14.74 16.14
C SER A 46 -1.57 14.69 17.11
N GLU A 47 -2.79 15.02 16.66
CA GLU A 47 -3.99 14.84 17.48
C GLU A 47 -4.28 13.37 17.76
N LEU A 48 -4.06 12.49 16.78
CA LEU A 48 -4.24 11.05 16.93
C LEU A 48 -3.24 10.48 17.94
N GLU A 49 -1.97 10.88 17.86
CA GLU A 49 -0.93 10.54 18.85
C GLU A 49 -1.35 10.99 20.26
N ARG A 50 -1.82 12.24 20.42
CA ARG A 50 -2.30 12.76 21.71
C ARG A 50 -3.43 11.92 22.30
N LEU A 51 -4.37 11.46 21.48
CA LEU A 51 -5.48 10.61 21.93
C LEU A 51 -4.99 9.23 22.41
N LEU A 52 -3.93 8.69 21.82
CA LEU A 52 -3.31 7.44 22.27
C LEU A 52 -2.60 7.65 23.62
N ASP A 53 -1.82 8.71 23.75
CA ASP A 53 -1.12 9.05 24.99
C ASP A 53 -2.11 9.29 26.15
N GLU A 54 -3.21 10.01 25.91
CA GLU A 54 -4.26 10.27 26.91
C GLU A 54 -4.97 8.99 27.36
N THR A 55 -5.15 8.02 26.45
CA THR A 55 -5.71 6.69 26.76
C THR A 55 -4.75 5.84 27.62
N THR A 56 -3.43 5.95 27.38
CA THR A 56 -2.43 5.26 28.22
C THR A 56 -2.28 5.90 29.60
N ALA A 57 -2.36 7.23 29.69
CA ALA A 57 -2.28 7.96 30.96
C ALA A 57 -3.47 7.66 31.89
N THR A 58 -4.68 7.48 31.33
CA THR A 58 -5.87 7.09 32.11
C THR A 58 -5.79 5.65 32.65
N THR A 59 -5.11 4.74 31.94
CA THR A 59 -4.92 3.35 32.39
C THR A 59 -3.87 3.24 33.52
N SER A 60 -2.91 4.16 33.61
CA SER A 60 -1.83 4.09 34.60
C SER A 60 -2.24 4.49 36.03
N VAL A 61 -3.40 5.13 36.23
CA VAL A 61 -3.81 5.66 37.55
C VAL A 61 -4.72 4.69 38.33
N GLU A 62 -5.34 3.71 37.68
CA GLU A 62 -6.36 2.82 38.29
C GLU A 62 -5.79 1.51 38.89
N THR A 63 -4.48 1.40 39.14
CA THR A 63 -3.87 0.18 39.74
C THR A 63 -3.08 0.41 41.03
N VAL A 64 -3.05 1.62 41.60
CA VAL A 64 -2.26 1.90 42.82
C VAL A 64 -3.10 1.89 44.12
N ALA A 65 -4.41 1.68 44.05
CA ALA A 65 -5.28 1.70 45.24
C ALA A 65 -5.99 0.36 45.46
N VAL A 66 -5.28 -0.63 46.03
CA VAL A 66 -5.70 -1.52 47.15
C VAL A 66 -4.59 -2.57 47.33
N ALA A 67 -3.70 -2.35 48.28
CA ALA A 67 -3.20 -3.35 49.23
C ALA A 67 -2.22 -2.69 50.20
N GLU A 68 -2.73 -2.51 51.41
CA GLU A 68 -2.15 -1.92 52.60
C GLU A 68 -1.12 -2.86 53.29
N ALA A 69 -0.24 -2.24 54.08
CA ALA A 69 0.44 -2.76 55.29
C ALA A 69 1.86 -3.40 55.21
N VAL A 70 2.90 -2.53 55.34
CA VAL A 70 4.06 -2.48 56.29
C VAL A 70 4.50 -3.73 57.12
N PRO A 71 5.72 -3.78 57.73
CA PRO A 71 7.03 -3.13 57.46
C PRO A 71 8.29 -4.03 57.72
N ALA A 72 9.49 -3.43 57.56
CA ALA A 72 10.74 -3.67 58.30
C ALA A 72 11.66 -4.87 57.95
N ALA A 73 12.81 -4.57 57.35
CA ALA A 73 14.15 -4.68 57.98
C ALA A 73 15.27 -4.37 56.96
N GLU A 74 16.07 -3.34 57.21
CA GLU A 74 17.42 -3.17 56.63
C GLU A 74 18.41 -4.15 57.31
N PRO A 75 19.60 -4.47 56.76
CA PRO A 75 20.73 -3.52 56.79
C PRO A 75 21.70 -3.52 55.56
N VAL A 76 22.07 -2.29 55.16
CA VAL A 76 23.43 -1.71 54.96
C VAL A 76 24.58 -2.52 54.31
N THR A 77 25.39 -1.77 53.53
CA THR A 77 26.77 -1.96 53.02
C THR A 77 26.87 -2.54 51.59
N HIS A 78 27.59 -1.95 50.61
CA HIS A 78 28.65 -0.94 50.64
C HIS A 78 28.87 -0.37 49.21
N GLU A 79 29.08 0.96 49.14
CA GLU A 79 30.05 1.69 48.29
C GLU A 79 29.87 1.84 46.76
N THR A 80 29.31 3.00 46.37
CA THR A 80 29.83 3.89 45.29
C THR A 80 31.25 4.39 45.63
N PRO A 81 32.11 4.95 44.73
CA PRO A 81 31.82 5.76 43.52
C PRO A 81 32.81 5.49 42.33
N VAL A 82 32.66 6.02 41.11
CA VAL A 82 33.20 7.28 40.54
C VAL A 82 32.96 7.14 39.02
N GLU A 83 32.10 7.93 38.36
CA GLU A 83 32.32 9.25 37.74
C GLU A 83 33.18 9.27 36.45
N ALA A 84 32.58 9.88 35.41
CA ALA A 84 33.15 10.52 34.22
C ALA A 84 33.90 9.67 33.15
N ASP A 85 33.43 9.77 31.89
CA ASP A 85 34.11 10.41 30.73
C ASP A 85 33.49 9.85 29.42
N LEU A 86 32.70 10.63 28.68
CA LEU A 86 33.07 11.22 27.38
C LEU A 86 33.80 10.24 26.43
N GLU A 87 33.14 9.86 25.34
CA GLU A 87 33.57 10.16 23.96
C GLU A 87 32.77 9.37 22.90
N GLU A 88 32.23 10.14 21.96
CA GLU A 88 31.76 9.73 20.63
C GLU A 88 32.92 9.12 19.83
N PRO A 89 32.66 8.19 18.88
CA PRO A 89 33.03 8.57 17.52
C PRO A 89 32.12 8.02 16.42
N VAL A 90 31.71 8.96 15.55
CA VAL A 90 31.34 8.75 14.14
C VAL A 90 32.51 8.05 13.39
N PRO A 91 32.26 7.22 12.36
CA PRO A 91 32.48 7.75 11.01
C PRO A 91 31.59 7.12 9.90
N THR A 92 31.08 7.97 9.02
CA THR A 92 30.87 7.64 7.58
C THR A 92 32.15 7.93 6.81
N PRO A 93 32.41 7.25 5.67
CA PRO A 93 32.34 8.01 4.42
C PRO A 93 31.76 7.24 3.21
N VAL A 94 30.87 7.94 2.52
CA VAL A 94 30.70 8.09 1.06
C VAL A 94 31.53 7.18 0.15
N VAL A 95 30.85 6.42 -0.73
CA VAL A 95 31.38 6.06 -2.07
C VAL A 95 30.27 6.21 -3.11
N VAL A 96 30.39 7.27 -3.92
CA VAL A 96 29.87 7.37 -5.30
C VAL A 96 31.11 7.27 -6.19
N PRO A 97 31.08 6.55 -7.33
CA PRO A 97 31.34 7.29 -8.58
C PRO A 97 30.64 6.76 -9.85
N VAL A 98 30.17 7.73 -10.65
CA VAL A 98 30.42 7.92 -12.10
C VAL A 98 29.68 7.00 -13.09
N PHE A 99 28.64 7.50 -13.79
CA PHE A 99 28.67 8.18 -15.10
C PHE A 99 29.28 7.33 -16.24
N GLN A 100 28.42 6.87 -17.17
CA GLN A 100 28.81 6.59 -18.56
C GLN A 100 27.74 7.15 -19.51
N GLU A 101 28.23 7.88 -20.50
CA GLU A 101 27.54 8.71 -21.51
C GLU A 101 26.83 7.90 -22.62
N GLU A 102 25.84 8.56 -23.23
CA GLU A 102 25.32 8.56 -24.62
C GLU A 102 26.06 7.77 -25.75
N PRO A 103 25.46 7.51 -26.95
CA PRO A 103 24.48 8.36 -27.68
C PRO A 103 23.41 7.65 -28.58
N ALA A 104 22.53 8.51 -29.13
CA ALA A 104 22.01 8.53 -30.52
C ALA A 104 20.49 8.35 -30.72
N GLU A 105 19.83 9.51 -30.75
CA GLU A 105 18.76 9.96 -31.67
C GLU A 105 18.69 9.26 -33.06
N PRO A 106 17.55 9.30 -33.80
CA PRO A 106 16.81 10.54 -34.07
C PRO A 106 15.28 10.48 -34.08
N ALA A 107 14.71 11.67 -33.87
CA ALA A 107 13.36 12.09 -34.29
C ALA A 107 13.15 11.94 -35.82
N PRO A 108 11.91 12.04 -36.35
CA PRO A 108 11.22 13.34 -36.49
C PRO A 108 9.75 13.27 -36.04
N ALA A 109 9.25 14.25 -35.29
CA ALA A 109 8.57 15.44 -35.83
C ALA A 109 7.51 15.09 -36.90
N GLU A 110 6.23 15.18 -36.53
CA GLU A 110 5.22 15.84 -37.35
C GLU A 110 3.99 16.21 -36.49
N GLU A 111 3.98 17.48 -36.13
CA GLU A 111 2.84 18.27 -35.72
C GLU A 111 1.76 18.22 -36.82
N GLN A 112 0.53 17.82 -36.50
CA GLN A 112 -0.63 18.17 -37.31
C GLN A 112 -1.94 18.12 -36.51
N VAL A 113 -2.45 19.34 -36.31
CA VAL A 113 -3.80 19.73 -35.94
C VAL A 113 -4.82 19.17 -36.94
N HIS A 114 -5.81 18.38 -36.51
CA HIS A 114 -7.21 18.50 -37.00
C HIS A 114 -8.19 17.56 -36.26
N VAL A 115 -9.19 18.16 -35.61
CA VAL A 115 -10.59 17.68 -35.56
C VAL A 115 -11.31 18.51 -36.65
N PRO A 116 -12.40 18.10 -37.36
CA PRO A 116 -13.41 17.11 -36.95
C PRO A 116 -14.19 16.33 -38.08
N VAL A 117 -15.19 15.55 -37.64
CA VAL A 117 -16.47 15.10 -38.28
C VAL A 117 -16.53 13.89 -39.27
N GLU A 118 -17.51 13.03 -38.96
CA GLU A 118 -18.44 12.26 -39.83
C GLU A 118 -18.05 10.89 -40.43
N GLU A 119 -18.66 9.84 -39.84
CA GLU A 119 -19.57 8.85 -40.45
C GLU A 119 -19.28 8.37 -41.90
N VAL A 120 -19.03 7.07 -42.12
CA VAL A 120 -19.95 6.05 -42.70
C VAL A 120 -19.24 4.66 -42.74
N VAL A 121 -19.90 3.64 -42.22
CA VAL A 121 -19.63 2.17 -42.29
C VAL A 121 -19.89 1.59 -43.72
N PRO A 122 -19.73 0.28 -44.05
CA PRO A 122 -19.10 -0.86 -43.36
C PRO A 122 -18.16 -1.68 -44.28
N THR A 123 -17.31 -2.56 -43.74
CA THR A 123 -16.89 -3.79 -44.45
C THR A 123 -16.77 -4.94 -43.48
N VAL A 124 -17.59 -5.95 -43.76
CA VAL A 124 -17.73 -7.23 -43.07
C VAL A 124 -16.50 -8.12 -43.29
N GLN A 125 -15.99 -8.73 -42.21
CA GLN A 125 -15.41 -10.07 -42.26
C GLN A 125 -15.93 -10.90 -41.08
N PRO A 126 -16.40 -12.14 -41.31
CA PRO A 126 -17.01 -12.99 -40.30
C PRO A 126 -16.03 -13.98 -39.68
N THR A 127 -16.47 -14.61 -38.57
CA THR A 127 -15.85 -15.71 -37.80
C THR A 127 -14.78 -15.23 -36.79
N SER A 128 -15.01 -15.31 -35.47
CA SER A 128 -15.41 -16.50 -34.71
C SER A 128 -16.41 -16.20 -33.57
N ILE A 129 -17.54 -16.93 -33.59
CA ILE A 129 -18.44 -17.29 -32.47
C ILE A 129 -18.27 -16.46 -31.18
N LEU A 130 -18.97 -15.32 -31.15
CA LEU A 130 -19.24 -14.48 -29.98
C LEU A 130 -20.41 -15.06 -29.15
N ALA A 131 -20.30 -16.30 -28.69
CA ALA A 131 -21.43 -16.97 -28.00
C ALA A 131 -21.17 -17.39 -26.55
N GLU A 132 -20.02 -17.08 -25.93
CA GLU A 132 -19.75 -17.57 -24.57
C GLU A 132 -18.92 -16.65 -23.66
N ARG A 133 -19.01 -15.32 -23.84
CA ARG A 133 -18.24 -14.37 -23.02
C ARG A 133 -19.09 -13.35 -22.26
N ILE A 134 -20.29 -13.73 -21.84
CA ILE A 134 -21.06 -12.97 -20.85
C ILE A 134 -20.52 -13.31 -19.45
N ARG A 135 -19.23 -13.09 -19.23
CA ARG A 135 -18.76 -12.81 -17.87
C ARG A 135 -18.94 -11.30 -17.68
N PRO A 136 -19.49 -10.84 -16.55
CA PRO A 136 -19.44 -9.42 -16.26
C PRO A 136 -17.97 -8.99 -16.36
N ALA A 137 -17.70 -7.81 -16.91
CA ALA A 137 -16.36 -7.22 -16.98
C ALA A 137 -15.84 -6.81 -15.58
N THR A 138 -16.07 -7.66 -14.59
CA THR A 138 -15.55 -7.55 -13.24
C THR A 138 -14.17 -8.18 -13.29
N ASP A 139 -13.14 -7.34 -13.28
CA ASP A 139 -11.79 -7.85 -13.11
C ASP A 139 -11.70 -8.54 -11.75
N LEU A 140 -11.07 -9.71 -11.70
CA LEU A 140 -10.76 -10.40 -10.45
C LEU A 140 -10.06 -9.47 -9.44
N ARG A 141 -9.27 -8.52 -9.96
CA ARG A 141 -8.60 -7.45 -9.19
C ARG A 141 -9.57 -6.62 -8.35
N HIS A 142 -10.77 -6.35 -8.86
CA HIS A 142 -11.80 -5.57 -8.16
C HIS A 142 -12.61 -6.42 -7.18
N ALA A 143 -12.56 -7.75 -7.29
CA ALA A 143 -13.17 -8.67 -6.33
C ALA A 143 -12.30 -8.87 -5.08
N ILE A 144 -11.00 -8.60 -5.17
CA ILE A 144 -10.05 -8.66 -4.06
C ILE A 144 -10.16 -7.36 -3.25
N SER A 145 -10.50 -7.46 -1.97
CA SER A 145 -10.46 -6.31 -1.04
C SER A 145 -9.02 -5.82 -0.88
N LEU A 146 -8.83 -4.52 -0.61
CA LEU A 146 -7.49 -3.97 -0.35
C LEU A 146 -6.77 -4.72 0.77
N ASN A 147 -7.50 -5.09 1.84
CA ASN A 147 -6.94 -5.85 2.96
C ASN A 147 -6.47 -7.25 2.51
N ASP A 148 -7.26 -7.90 1.67
CA ASP A 148 -6.93 -9.22 1.13
C ASP A 148 -5.78 -9.15 0.12
N ALA A 149 -5.70 -8.08 -0.68
CA ALA A 149 -4.59 -7.85 -1.59
C ALA A 149 -3.26 -7.78 -0.83
N PHE A 150 -3.20 -7.04 0.28
CA PHE A 150 -2.02 -6.98 1.13
C PHE A 150 -1.71 -8.35 1.78
N ARG A 151 -2.74 -9.03 2.31
CA ARG A 151 -2.58 -10.34 2.95
C ARG A 151 -2.08 -11.39 1.98
N PHE A 152 -2.72 -11.54 0.83
CA PHE A 152 -2.32 -12.46 -0.23
C PHE A 152 -0.92 -12.15 -0.73
N THR A 153 -0.59 -10.88 -0.95
CA THR A 153 0.76 -10.49 -1.38
C THR A 153 1.82 -10.95 -0.37
N ARG A 154 1.59 -10.73 0.93
CA ARG A 154 2.53 -11.12 1.99
C ARG A 154 2.66 -12.64 2.12
N GLU A 155 1.54 -13.34 2.20
CA GLU A 155 1.48 -14.77 2.56
C GLU A 155 1.72 -15.70 1.37
N LEU A 156 1.12 -15.38 0.21
CA LEU A 156 1.15 -16.23 -0.99
C LEU A 156 2.28 -15.84 -1.94
N PHE A 157 2.60 -14.55 -2.01
CA PHE A 157 3.61 -14.02 -2.93
C PHE A 157 4.88 -13.53 -2.25
N LYS A 158 5.05 -13.80 -0.94
CA LYS A 158 6.25 -13.44 -0.15
C LYS A 158 6.60 -11.94 -0.22
N GLY A 159 5.59 -11.10 -0.36
CA GLY A 159 5.74 -9.64 -0.51
C GLY A 159 5.85 -9.13 -1.95
N ASP A 160 5.83 -10.02 -2.96
CA ASP A 160 5.92 -9.61 -4.37
C ASP A 160 4.55 -9.24 -4.95
N GLY A 161 4.24 -7.95 -4.89
CA GLY A 161 3.00 -7.40 -5.43
C GLY A 161 2.93 -7.42 -6.97
N ALA A 162 4.06 -7.40 -7.68
CA ALA A 162 4.07 -7.46 -9.14
C ALA A 162 3.63 -8.84 -9.61
N ARG A 163 4.23 -9.88 -9.01
CA ARG A 163 3.85 -11.28 -9.26
C ARG A 163 2.41 -11.58 -8.87
N MET A 164 1.92 -11.00 -7.78
CA MET A 164 0.51 -11.11 -7.40
C MET A 164 -0.41 -10.52 -8.49
N ASN A 165 -0.12 -9.32 -8.99
CA ASN A 165 -0.93 -8.70 -10.04
C ASN A 165 -0.93 -9.51 -11.33
N GLU A 166 0.23 -10.03 -11.76
CA GLU A 166 0.33 -10.88 -12.96
C GLU A 166 -0.50 -12.16 -12.82
N VAL A 167 -0.43 -12.82 -11.66
CA VAL A 167 -1.22 -14.04 -11.40
C VAL A 167 -2.70 -13.71 -11.38
N VAL A 168 -3.13 -12.66 -10.67
CA VAL A 168 -4.54 -12.26 -10.63
C VAL A 168 -5.08 -11.93 -12.03
N GLU A 169 -4.28 -11.29 -12.89
CA GLU A 169 -4.64 -11.04 -14.29
C GLU A 169 -4.78 -12.35 -15.09
N GLN A 170 -3.82 -13.28 -14.95
CA GLN A 170 -3.89 -14.60 -15.58
C GLN A 170 -5.12 -15.41 -15.12
N LEU A 171 -5.43 -15.36 -13.82
CA LEU A 171 -6.59 -16.02 -13.24
C LEU A 171 -7.91 -15.39 -13.73
N GLY A 172 -7.97 -14.07 -13.87
CA GLY A 172 -9.13 -13.38 -14.47
C GLY A 172 -9.36 -13.78 -15.94
N ASN A 173 -8.28 -14.06 -16.67
CA ASN A 173 -8.34 -14.49 -18.07
C ASN A 173 -8.67 -15.99 -18.26
N ALA A 174 -8.53 -16.83 -17.22
CA ALA A 174 -8.84 -18.26 -17.27
C ALA A 174 -10.31 -18.52 -17.63
N ALA A 175 -10.62 -19.60 -18.35
CA ALA A 175 -11.98 -19.92 -18.80
C ALA A 175 -12.84 -20.58 -17.71
N THR A 176 -12.21 -21.30 -16.78
CA THR A 176 -12.88 -22.09 -15.75
C THR A 176 -12.16 -22.01 -14.41
N LEU A 177 -12.86 -22.34 -13.32
CA LEU A 177 -12.27 -22.44 -11.98
C LEU A 177 -11.11 -23.44 -11.93
N ASP A 178 -11.24 -24.59 -12.60
CA ASP A 178 -10.20 -25.64 -12.62
C ASP A 178 -8.91 -25.13 -13.27
N GLU A 179 -9.05 -24.41 -14.39
CA GLU A 179 -7.91 -23.78 -15.05
C GLU A 179 -7.24 -22.71 -14.16
N ALA A 180 -8.04 -21.89 -13.48
CA ALA A 180 -7.53 -20.89 -12.54
C ALA A 180 -6.78 -21.55 -11.37
N LEU A 181 -7.35 -22.59 -10.76
CA LEU A 181 -6.71 -23.32 -9.67
C LEU A 181 -5.39 -23.95 -10.13
N ARG A 182 -5.34 -24.54 -11.32
CA ARG A 182 -4.11 -25.10 -11.89
C ARG A 182 -3.01 -24.05 -12.02
N ILE A 183 -3.32 -22.84 -12.50
CA ILE A 183 -2.38 -21.72 -12.59
C ILE A 183 -1.92 -21.31 -11.18
N PHE A 184 -2.84 -21.21 -10.23
CA PHE A 184 -2.55 -20.84 -8.85
C PHE A 184 -1.62 -21.85 -8.16
N TYR A 185 -1.93 -23.14 -8.22
CA TYR A 185 -1.10 -24.21 -7.66
C TYR A 185 0.28 -24.29 -8.31
N SER A 186 0.37 -24.03 -9.63
CA SER A 186 1.65 -23.99 -10.34
C SER A 186 2.52 -22.80 -9.94
N THR A 187 1.94 -21.71 -9.47
CA THR A 187 2.67 -20.47 -9.23
C THR A 187 3.01 -20.26 -7.77
N VAL A 188 2.05 -20.45 -6.87
CA VAL A 188 2.17 -20.04 -5.46
C VAL A 188 2.71 -21.16 -4.57
N VAL A 189 2.61 -22.43 -5.00
CA VAL A 189 2.84 -23.61 -4.13
C VAL A 189 2.15 -23.39 -2.77
N PRO A 190 0.82 -23.34 -2.77
CA PRO A 190 0.08 -22.99 -1.57
C PRO A 190 0.34 -24.01 -0.47
N ASP A 191 0.61 -23.48 0.72
CA ASP A 191 0.60 -24.25 1.95
C ASP A 191 -0.86 -24.49 2.36
N GLU A 192 -1.25 -25.75 2.55
CA GLU A 192 -2.63 -26.14 2.90
C GLU A 192 -3.00 -25.70 4.33
N GLU A 193 -2.03 -25.44 5.20
CA GLU A 193 -2.25 -24.89 6.54
C GLU A 193 -2.42 -23.37 6.54
N ASN A 194 -2.12 -22.71 5.41
CA ASN A 194 -2.22 -21.25 5.31
C ASN A 194 -3.66 -20.80 5.03
N GLU A 195 -4.24 -20.05 5.97
CA GLU A 195 -5.56 -19.43 5.85
C GLU A 195 -5.68 -18.54 4.59
N ALA A 196 -4.59 -17.87 4.16
CA ALA A 196 -4.54 -17.09 2.91
C ALA A 196 -4.81 -17.94 1.66
N THR A 197 -4.37 -19.20 1.65
CA THR A 197 -4.65 -20.13 0.55
C THR A 197 -6.15 -20.42 0.47
N ALA A 198 -6.76 -20.75 1.60
CA ALA A 198 -8.17 -21.12 1.67
C ALA A 198 -9.08 -19.97 1.21
N ASP A 199 -8.84 -18.77 1.72
CA ASP A 199 -9.62 -17.58 1.37
C ASP A 199 -9.44 -17.17 -0.09
N PHE A 200 -8.23 -17.31 -0.64
CA PHE A 200 -7.99 -17.04 -2.06
C PHE A 200 -8.72 -18.03 -2.96
N ILE A 201 -8.75 -19.32 -2.57
CA ILE A 201 -9.51 -20.35 -3.28
C ILE A 201 -11.02 -20.09 -3.18
N GLU A 202 -11.52 -19.66 -2.03
CA GLU A 202 -12.93 -19.28 -1.86
C GLU A 202 -13.30 -18.07 -2.72
N LEU A 203 -12.42 -17.07 -2.78
CA LEU A 203 -12.60 -15.92 -3.67
C LEU A 203 -12.67 -16.35 -5.14
N LEU A 204 -11.79 -17.25 -5.58
CA LEU A 204 -11.83 -17.80 -6.93
C LEU A 204 -13.13 -18.56 -7.18
N LYS A 205 -13.55 -19.42 -6.25
CA LYS A 205 -14.83 -20.13 -6.34
C LYS A 205 -15.99 -19.15 -6.51
N LYS A 206 -16.01 -18.05 -5.74
CA LYS A 206 -17.03 -17.01 -5.84
C LYS A 206 -16.98 -16.25 -7.16
N TYR A 207 -15.79 -16.02 -7.72
CA TYR A 207 -15.61 -15.35 -9.01
C TYR A 207 -16.09 -16.19 -10.20
N PHE A 208 -15.92 -17.51 -10.14
CA PHE A 208 -16.31 -18.45 -11.19
C PHE A 208 -17.67 -19.14 -10.96
N SER A 209 -18.38 -18.79 -9.89
CA SER A 209 -19.71 -19.35 -9.53
C SER A 209 -20.86 -18.73 -10.31
#